data_AF-A0AAD7XBS7-F1
#
_entry.id   AF-A0AAD7XBS7-F1
#
_cell.length_a   1.000
_cell.length_b   1.000
_cell.length_c   1.000
_cell.angle_alpha   90.00
_cell.angle_beta   90.00
_cell.angle_gamma   90.00
#
_symmetry.space_group_name_H-M   'P 1'
#
loop_
_entity.id
_entity.type
_entity.pdbx_description
1 polymer ?
#
loop_
_entity_poly.entity_id
_entity_poly.type
_entity_poly.pdbx_seq_one_letter_code
_entity_poly.pdbx_strand_id
1 'polypeptide(L)'
;MDTGPRPLNAPLSHTAQSKPYPASLSAAISPSALPRPLSAPGHQVSPQLSQALADCTTNPYVAFLYDCGSQLIFKRTGSPRMPSLYPFSGQMQPYHDRPSCRSMIEGSSQIVLQVTQVWRGKDSDGRVRPLHWALTFKTAGTDDHPVGNCYNAAGNVDTFSYEAERNVPLRSANWRGSLAIGRVPAESLHKFEHILSQIPIIRHDPSWNCQTWVWTSLRELRHAGFSVEPNLSWSRLRDTMLDLLEAWECGDI
;
A
#
# COMPACT_ATOMS: atom_id res chain seq x y z
N MET A 1 39.49 -62.12 13.95
CA MET A 1 39.68 -61.04 12.96
C MET A 1 38.54 -60.06 13.18
N ASP A 2 38.54 -59.39 14.33
CA ASP A 2 39.29 -58.16 14.65
C ASP A 2 38.63 -56.92 14.02
N THR A 3 37.79 -56.30 14.84
CA THR A 3 37.01 -55.09 14.57
C THR A 3 37.83 -53.88 15.00
N GLY A 4 38.51 -53.23 14.05
CA GLY A 4 39.24 -51.99 14.30
C GLY A 4 38.32 -50.76 14.32
N PRO A 5 38.46 -49.82 15.28
CA PRO A 5 37.64 -48.62 15.36
C PRO A 5 38.16 -47.50 14.43
N ARG A 6 37.23 -46.76 13.82
CA ARG A 6 37.50 -45.55 13.03
C ARG A 6 37.87 -44.36 13.94
N PRO A 7 38.84 -43.51 13.56
CA PRO A 7 39.19 -42.33 14.33
C PRO A 7 38.20 -41.16 14.13
N LEU A 8 37.98 -40.45 15.23
CA LEU A 8 37.22 -39.21 15.37
C LEU A 8 37.99 -38.03 14.74
N ASN A 9 37.33 -37.29 13.85
CA ASN A 9 37.83 -36.02 13.31
C ASN A 9 37.71 -34.89 14.35
N ALA A 10 38.81 -34.18 14.56
CA ALA A 10 38.91 -32.99 15.40
C ALA A 10 38.28 -31.74 14.73
N PRO A 11 37.80 -30.74 15.49
CA PRO A 11 37.23 -29.52 14.94
C PRO A 11 38.30 -28.47 14.59
N LEU A 12 38.22 -27.96 13.35
CA LEU A 12 39.00 -26.81 12.87
C LEU A 12 38.49 -25.52 13.52
N SER A 13 39.32 -24.90 14.34
CA SER A 13 39.11 -23.55 14.87
C SER A 13 39.61 -22.53 13.85
N HIS A 14 38.70 -21.82 13.19
CA HIS A 14 39.05 -20.67 12.36
C HIS A 14 39.08 -19.39 13.20
N THR A 15 40.30 -18.94 13.51
CA THR A 15 40.57 -17.62 14.10
C THR A 15 40.50 -16.57 12.98
N ALA A 16 39.43 -15.78 12.93
CA ALA A 16 39.34 -14.63 12.03
C ALA A 16 40.12 -13.45 12.63
N GLN A 17 41.30 -13.14 12.07
CA GLN A 17 42.04 -11.91 12.31
C GLN A 17 41.32 -10.73 11.62
N SER A 18 40.80 -9.80 12.41
CA SER A 18 40.34 -8.51 11.94
C SER A 18 41.54 -7.61 11.62
N LYS A 19 41.66 -7.18 10.36
CA LYS A 19 42.57 -6.10 9.96
C LYS A 19 41.93 -4.74 10.26
N PRO A 20 42.67 -3.77 10.82
CA PRO A 20 42.18 -2.41 11.03
C PRO A 20 42.12 -1.64 9.69
N TYR A 21 41.00 -0.96 9.46
CA TYR A 21 40.86 0.05 8.40
C TYR A 21 41.67 1.30 8.75
N PRO A 22 42.40 1.90 7.80
CA PRO A 22 43.05 3.19 8.02
C PRO A 22 42.03 4.33 8.01
N ALA A 23 42.17 5.22 9.00
CA ALA A 23 41.53 6.52 9.04
C ALA A 23 42.06 7.42 7.91
N SER A 24 41.17 8.14 7.24
CA SER A 24 41.51 9.20 6.27
C SER A 24 40.36 10.21 6.27
N LEU A 25 40.53 11.32 6.98
CA LEU A 25 40.90 12.63 6.43
C LEU A 25 39.67 13.55 6.30
N SER A 26 39.41 14.26 7.40
CA SER A 26 38.60 15.47 7.42
C SER A 26 39.26 16.55 6.57
N ALA A 27 38.60 16.96 5.48
CA ALA A 27 38.89 18.21 4.80
C ALA A 27 37.88 19.26 5.27
N ALA A 28 38.40 20.29 5.93
CA ALA A 28 37.67 21.48 6.33
C ALA A 28 37.27 22.29 5.09
N ILE A 29 35.99 22.67 5.00
CA ILE A 29 35.49 23.65 4.04
C ILE A 29 35.14 24.93 4.82
N SER A 30 35.83 26.02 4.49
CA SER A 30 35.57 27.37 4.98
C SER A 30 34.18 27.88 4.58
N PRO A 31 33.45 28.57 5.47
CA PRO A 31 32.23 29.28 5.09
C PRO A 31 32.59 30.69 4.59
N SER A 32 32.31 31.00 3.33
CA SER A 32 32.35 32.36 2.81
C SER A 32 31.05 32.71 2.07
N ALA A 33 30.46 33.81 2.53
CA ALA A 33 29.48 34.68 1.87
C ALA A 33 28.10 34.10 1.51
N LEU A 34 27.14 34.28 2.42
CA LEU A 34 25.70 34.32 2.09
C LEU A 34 25.34 35.72 1.53
N PRO A 35 24.58 35.83 0.44
CA PRO A 35 23.95 37.09 0.05
C PRO A 35 22.73 37.41 0.94
N ARG A 36 22.57 38.69 1.27
CA ARG A 36 21.43 39.25 2.02
C ARG A 36 20.12 39.07 1.25
N PRO A 37 18.98 38.78 1.93
CA PRO A 37 17.67 38.84 1.30
C PRO A 37 17.22 40.29 1.08
N LEU A 38 16.71 40.56 -0.12
CA LEU A 38 16.01 41.79 -0.48
C LEU A 38 14.62 41.80 0.17
N SER A 39 14.32 42.85 0.93
CA SER A 39 13.00 43.13 1.50
C SER A 39 11.99 43.44 0.39
N ALA A 40 10.87 42.72 0.35
CA ALA A 40 9.69 43.09 -0.44
C ALA A 40 8.64 43.79 0.48
N PRO A 41 7.85 44.74 -0.05
CA PRO A 41 6.92 45.55 0.74
C PRO A 41 5.61 44.81 1.05
N GLY A 42 4.99 45.20 2.16
CA GLY A 42 3.91 44.47 2.83
C GLY A 42 2.59 44.36 2.07
N HIS A 43 1.90 43.24 2.33
CA HIS A 43 0.47 43.10 2.16
C HIS A 43 -0.19 43.05 3.54
N GLN A 44 -1.07 44.01 3.79
CA GLN A 44 -1.95 44.01 4.95
C GLN A 44 -2.97 42.87 4.79
N VAL A 45 -2.96 41.93 5.72
CA VAL A 45 -4.01 40.91 5.86
C VAL A 45 -5.19 41.54 6.59
N SER A 46 -6.38 41.40 6.00
CA SER A 46 -7.65 41.95 6.48
C SER A 46 -8.03 41.42 7.89
N PRO A 47 -8.55 42.26 8.81
CA PRO A 47 -8.86 41.90 10.19
C PRO A 47 -10.02 40.89 10.37
N GLN A 48 -10.62 40.38 9.28
CA GLN A 48 -11.67 39.36 9.34
C GLN A 48 -11.14 37.91 9.44
N LEU A 49 -9.84 37.68 9.27
CA LEU A 49 -9.22 36.34 9.40
C LEU A 49 -8.82 35.98 10.84
N SER A 50 -8.77 36.96 11.75
CA SER A 50 -8.30 36.76 13.13
C SER A 50 -9.36 36.14 14.05
N GLN A 51 -10.64 36.15 13.65
CA GLN A 51 -11.74 35.63 14.48
C GLN A 51 -12.04 34.14 14.20
N ALA A 52 -11.68 33.61 13.02
CA ALA A 52 -11.93 32.21 12.65
C ALA A 52 -10.90 31.22 13.24
N LEU A 53 -9.78 31.71 13.79
CA LEU A 53 -8.73 30.89 14.41
C LEU A 53 -8.94 30.68 15.93
N ALA A 54 -9.91 31.34 16.55
CA ALA A 54 -10.15 31.26 18.00
C ALA A 54 -11.16 30.17 18.41
N ASP A 55 -11.96 29.62 17.48
CA ASP A 55 -13.06 28.71 17.80
C ASP A 55 -12.77 27.22 17.52
N CYS A 56 -11.52 26.84 17.26
CA CYS A 56 -11.12 25.45 16.95
C CYS A 56 -10.18 24.81 18.00
N THR A 57 -10.19 25.23 19.26
CA THR A 57 -9.27 24.72 20.29
C THR A 57 -9.85 23.67 21.23
N THR A 58 -10.56 22.66 20.73
CA THR A 58 -10.98 21.49 21.54
C THR A 58 -10.74 20.11 20.91
N ASN A 59 -9.99 20.01 19.81
CA ASN A 59 -9.55 18.71 19.28
C ASN A 59 -8.03 18.69 19.05
N PRO A 60 -7.23 17.85 19.75
CA PRO A 60 -5.78 17.80 19.60
C PRO A 60 -5.30 17.04 18.34
N TYR A 61 -6.21 16.64 17.46
CA TYR A 61 -5.87 16.16 16.13
C TYR A 61 -6.08 17.29 15.12
N VAL A 62 -5.03 17.58 14.33
CA VAL A 62 -4.95 18.50 13.18
C VAL A 62 -4.09 19.75 13.43
N ALA A 63 -2.81 19.64 13.08
CA ALA A 63 -2.01 20.70 12.48
C ALA A 63 -0.83 20.09 11.72
N PHE A 64 -1.08 19.52 10.54
CA PHE A 64 -0.07 19.42 9.49
C PHE A 64 -0.68 20.00 8.21
N LEU A 65 -0.42 21.28 8.00
CA LEU A 65 -0.71 21.97 6.76
C LEU A 65 0.35 21.53 5.73
N TYR A 66 -0.06 20.76 4.74
CA TYR A 66 0.60 20.81 3.44
C TYR A 66 -0.06 21.95 2.66
N ASP A 67 0.73 22.94 2.29
CA ASP A 67 0.32 24.03 1.41
C ASP A 67 0.04 23.45 0.01
N CYS A 68 -1.24 23.21 -0.29
CA CYS A 68 -1.70 22.88 -1.63
C CYS A 68 -2.92 23.76 -1.94
N GLY A 69 -2.80 24.52 -3.04
CA GLY A 69 -3.71 25.60 -3.41
C GLY A 69 -5.19 25.22 -3.47
N SER A 70 -5.96 25.97 -2.69
CA SER A 70 -7.36 26.38 -2.86
C SER A 70 -8.20 25.76 -3.98
N GLN A 71 -9.21 24.95 -3.60
CA GLN A 71 -10.63 25.16 -3.95
C GLN A 71 -11.51 24.19 -3.15
N LEU A 72 -12.25 24.72 -2.16
CA LEU A 72 -13.25 23.98 -1.38
C LEU A 72 -14.54 23.83 -2.20
N ILE A 73 -14.90 22.61 -2.57
CA ILE A 73 -16.22 22.27 -3.13
C ILE A 73 -16.99 21.45 -2.07
N PHE A 74 -18.02 22.04 -1.48
CA PHE A 74 -18.96 21.33 -0.60
C PHE A 74 -19.99 20.55 -1.44
N LYS A 75 -20.04 19.22 -1.30
CA LYS A 75 -21.14 18.38 -1.80
C LYS A 75 -21.98 17.85 -0.64
N ARG A 76 -23.28 18.16 -0.67
CA ARG A 76 -24.31 17.72 0.28
C ARG A 76 -24.88 16.38 -0.18
N THR A 77 -24.75 15.30 0.59
CA THR A 77 -25.37 14.00 0.28
C THR A 77 -26.77 13.92 0.89
N GLY A 78 -27.76 13.70 0.03
CA GLY A 78 -29.15 13.44 0.43
C GLY A 78 -29.38 11.93 0.60
N SER A 79 -30.05 11.55 1.69
CA SER A 79 -30.37 10.17 2.04
C SER A 79 -31.67 9.69 1.37
N PRO A 80 -31.74 8.49 0.75
CA PRO A 80 -32.97 7.96 0.19
C PRO A 80 -33.74 7.05 1.18
N ARG A 81 -35.06 7.26 1.22
CA ARG A 81 -36.05 6.46 1.97
C ARG A 81 -36.29 5.09 1.30
N MET A 82 -36.31 4.03 2.11
CA MET A 82 -36.75 2.68 1.74
C MET A 82 -38.30 2.53 1.80
N PRO A 83 -38.93 1.78 0.89
CA PRO A 83 -40.29 1.30 1.08
C PRO A 83 -40.40 -0.21 1.38
N SER A 84 -41.12 -0.47 2.48
CA SER A 84 -42.07 -1.54 2.83
C SER A 84 -42.05 -2.92 2.13
N LEU A 85 -42.03 -3.93 2.98
CA LEU A 85 -42.20 -5.37 2.74
C LEU A 85 -43.68 -5.74 2.44
N TYR A 86 -43.89 -6.72 1.55
CA TYR A 86 -45.12 -7.52 1.46
C TYR A 86 -44.76 -9.02 1.58
N PRO A 87 -45.63 -9.85 2.17
CA PRO A 87 -45.42 -11.29 2.29
C PRO A 87 -45.94 -12.03 1.05
N PHE A 88 -45.11 -12.93 0.49
CA PHE A 88 -45.47 -13.81 -0.62
C PHE A 88 -45.74 -15.21 -0.09
N SER A 89 -46.99 -15.67 -0.18
CA SER A 89 -47.41 -17.06 0.03
C SER A 89 -47.44 -17.78 -1.32
N GLY A 90 -46.56 -18.76 -1.51
CA GLY A 90 -46.46 -19.52 -2.76
C GLY A 90 -46.04 -20.97 -2.50
N GLN A 91 -46.84 -21.89 -3.02
CA GLN A 91 -46.84 -23.33 -2.76
C GLN A 91 -45.57 -24.06 -3.25
N MET A 92 -45.17 -25.10 -2.50
CA MET A 92 -44.17 -26.10 -2.92
C MET A 92 -44.69 -26.92 -4.11
N GLN A 93 -43.95 -26.87 -5.23
CA GLN A 93 -44.04 -27.88 -6.29
C GLN A 93 -42.88 -28.87 -6.19
N PRO A 94 -43.08 -30.14 -6.60
CA PRO A 94 -42.07 -31.20 -6.49
C PRO A 94 -40.93 -31.02 -7.50
N TYR A 95 -39.72 -31.28 -7.01
CA TYR A 95 -38.45 -31.19 -7.74
C TYR A 95 -38.38 -32.28 -8.83
N HIS A 96 -38.38 -31.88 -10.10
CA HIS A 96 -37.93 -32.72 -11.21
C HIS A 96 -36.43 -32.50 -11.43
N ASP A 97 -35.67 -33.60 -11.43
CA ASP A 97 -34.25 -33.64 -11.77
C ASP A 97 -33.97 -32.91 -13.09
N ARG A 98 -33.34 -31.73 -12.98
CA ARG A 98 -32.81 -31.03 -14.14
C ARG A 98 -31.41 -31.58 -14.46
N PRO A 99 -31.14 -31.89 -15.74
CA PRO A 99 -29.81 -32.29 -16.18
C PRO A 99 -28.81 -31.19 -15.85
N SER A 100 -27.69 -31.61 -15.26
CA SER A 100 -26.54 -30.82 -14.89
C SER A 100 -26.25 -29.76 -15.96
N CYS A 101 -26.48 -28.50 -15.61
CA CYS A 101 -26.01 -27.35 -16.34
C CYS A 101 -24.48 -27.36 -16.23
N ARG A 102 -23.82 -28.16 -17.09
CA ARG A 102 -22.40 -28.00 -17.38
C ARG A 102 -22.29 -26.61 -18.00
N SER A 103 -22.04 -25.63 -17.15
CA SER A 103 -21.95 -24.21 -17.47
C SER A 103 -20.87 -24.01 -18.54
N MET A 104 -21.29 -24.00 -19.80
CA MET A 104 -20.48 -23.64 -20.97
C MET A 104 -20.36 -22.13 -21.09
N ILE A 105 -19.93 -21.49 -20.00
CA ILE A 105 -19.30 -20.18 -20.02
C ILE A 105 -18.14 -20.29 -19.02
N GLU A 106 -17.04 -20.89 -19.48
CA GLU A 106 -15.71 -20.65 -18.94
C GLU A 106 -15.34 -19.20 -19.34
N GLY A 107 -16.15 -18.25 -18.85
CA GLY A 107 -15.93 -16.84 -19.03
C GLY A 107 -14.74 -16.52 -18.16
N SER A 108 -13.61 -16.19 -18.79
CA SER A 108 -12.38 -15.72 -18.15
C SER A 108 -12.72 -14.79 -16.99
N SER A 109 -12.72 -15.34 -15.77
CA SER A 109 -13.13 -14.59 -14.60
C SER A 109 -12.01 -13.59 -14.34
N GLN A 110 -12.30 -12.32 -14.60
CA GLN A 110 -11.33 -11.27 -14.37
C GLN A 110 -11.42 -10.81 -12.92
N ILE A 111 -10.28 -10.80 -12.25
CA ILE A 111 -10.14 -10.31 -10.88
C ILE A 111 -9.65 -8.88 -10.92
N VAL A 112 -10.25 -7.99 -10.13
CA VAL A 112 -9.81 -6.60 -10.03
C VAL A 112 -8.52 -6.54 -9.22
N LEU A 113 -7.47 -5.99 -9.83
CA LEU A 113 -6.20 -5.71 -9.17
C LEU A 113 -6.24 -4.33 -8.54
N GLN A 114 -5.86 -4.25 -7.27
CA GLN A 114 -5.87 -3.03 -6.49
C GLN A 114 -4.48 -2.72 -5.91
N VAL A 115 -4.20 -1.44 -5.70
CA VAL A 115 -3.18 -0.98 -4.76
C VAL A 115 -3.88 -0.63 -3.45
N THR A 116 -3.52 -1.30 -2.38
CA THR A 116 -4.08 -1.06 -1.05
C THR A 116 -3.06 -0.37 -0.17
N GLN A 117 -3.49 0.62 0.60
CA GLN A 117 -2.66 1.25 1.63
C GLN A 117 -3.14 0.92 3.04
N VAL A 118 -2.17 0.67 3.92
CA VAL A 118 -2.41 0.39 5.33
C VAL A 118 -1.50 1.22 6.24
N TRP A 119 -2.06 1.60 7.38
CA TRP A 119 -1.38 2.30 8.46
C TRP A 119 -0.35 1.39 9.15
N ARG A 120 0.84 1.92 9.40
CA ARG A 120 1.95 1.18 10.04
C ARG A 120 2.22 1.57 11.49
N GLY A 121 1.42 2.47 12.06
CA GLY A 121 1.69 3.03 13.37
C GLY A 121 2.66 4.21 13.36
N LYS A 122 3.13 4.54 14.55
CA LYS A 122 4.15 5.56 14.81
C LYS A 122 5.47 4.88 15.16
N ASP A 123 6.59 5.55 14.92
CA ASP A 123 7.90 5.11 15.41
C ASP A 123 8.08 5.44 16.91
N SER A 124 9.27 5.15 17.45
CA SER A 124 9.62 5.42 18.85
C SER A 124 9.58 6.91 19.20
N ASP A 125 9.74 7.79 18.21
CA ASP A 125 9.70 9.24 18.38
C ASP A 125 8.27 9.79 18.25
N GLY A 126 7.28 8.91 18.07
CA GLY A 126 5.88 9.27 17.86
C GLY A 126 5.59 9.81 16.46
N ARG A 127 6.54 9.74 15.52
CA ARG A 127 6.33 10.16 14.14
C ARG A 127 5.58 9.10 13.36
N VAL A 128 4.66 9.55 12.52
CA VAL A 128 3.89 8.68 11.64
C VAL A 128 4.81 8.02 10.64
N ARG A 129 4.76 6.68 10.57
CA ARG A 129 5.52 5.94 9.58
C ARG A 129 4.84 6.08 8.21
N PRO A 130 5.59 6.12 7.10
CA PRO A 130 5.00 6.09 5.76
C PRO A 130 4.02 4.92 5.62
N LEU A 131 2.89 5.15 4.95
CA LEU A 131 1.90 4.12 4.69
C LEU A 131 2.53 2.94 3.93
N HIS A 132 2.10 1.73 4.28
CA HIS A 132 2.50 0.53 3.57
C HIS A 132 1.60 0.32 2.37
N TRP A 133 2.19 0.06 1.20
CA TRP A 133 1.43 -0.29 0.00
C TRP A 133 1.59 -1.76 -0.34
N ALA A 134 0.51 -2.37 -0.81
CA ALA A 134 0.48 -3.75 -1.28
C ALA A 134 -0.39 -3.87 -2.54
N LEU A 135 -0.10 -4.88 -3.36
CA LEU A 135 -1.01 -5.32 -4.42
C LEU A 135 -2.00 -6.31 -3.84
N THR A 136 -3.29 -6.09 -4.07
CA THR A 136 -4.34 -6.96 -3.56
C THR A 136 -5.36 -7.30 -4.63
N PHE A 137 -6.05 -8.41 -4.44
CA PHE A 137 -7.26 -8.71 -5.19
C PHE A 137 -8.22 -9.58 -4.38
N LYS A 138 -9.52 -9.31 -4.50
CA LYS A 138 -10.58 -10.06 -3.82
C LYS A 138 -10.83 -11.39 -4.52
N THR A 139 -10.73 -12.50 -3.79
CA THR A 139 -11.01 -13.86 -4.30
C THR A 139 -12.27 -14.46 -3.69
N ALA A 140 -12.68 -13.97 -2.52
CA ALA A 140 -13.84 -14.46 -1.78
C ALA A 140 -14.41 -13.36 -0.84
N GLY A 141 -15.42 -13.73 -0.05
CA GLY A 141 -16.03 -12.86 0.95
C GLY A 141 -17.01 -11.83 0.39
N THR A 142 -17.64 -11.09 1.29
CA THR A 142 -18.58 -10.01 0.96
C THR A 142 -17.83 -8.70 0.72
N ASP A 143 -18.54 -7.62 0.37
CA ASP A 143 -17.90 -6.31 0.20
C ASP A 143 -17.49 -5.68 1.55
N ASP A 144 -18.22 -6.02 2.61
CA ASP A 144 -17.88 -5.59 3.98
C ASP A 144 -16.72 -6.39 4.57
N HIS A 145 -16.62 -7.67 4.22
CA HIS A 145 -15.58 -8.59 4.70
C HIS A 145 -14.87 -9.26 3.53
N PRO A 146 -14.12 -8.48 2.71
CA PRO A 146 -13.45 -9.01 1.54
C PRO A 146 -12.28 -9.89 1.95
N VAL A 147 -12.18 -11.06 1.31
CA VAL A 147 -11.07 -12.00 1.48
C VAL A 147 -10.35 -12.12 0.13
N GLY A 148 -9.03 -12.17 0.17
CA GLY A 148 -8.24 -12.14 -1.05
C GLY A 148 -6.79 -12.50 -0.86
N ASN A 149 -5.98 -12.16 -1.86
CA ASN A 149 -4.54 -12.30 -1.78
C ASN A 149 -3.90 -10.92 -1.65
N CYS A 150 -2.75 -10.88 -0.97
CA CYS A 150 -1.96 -9.69 -0.70
C CYS A 150 -0.50 -9.97 -1.05
N TYR A 151 0.10 -9.10 -1.85
CA TYR A 151 1.49 -9.21 -2.29
C TYR A 151 2.21 -7.90 -1.97
N ASN A 152 3.34 -8.00 -1.27
CA ASN A 152 4.07 -6.81 -0.86
C ASN A 152 5.56 -7.10 -0.68
N ALA A 153 6.33 -6.02 -0.50
CA ALA A 153 7.64 -6.08 0.12
C ALA A 153 7.48 -5.75 1.61
N ALA A 154 7.59 -6.75 2.48
CA ALA A 154 7.46 -6.62 3.92
C ALA A 154 8.83 -6.49 4.60
N GLY A 155 8.84 -5.88 5.79
CA GLY A 155 10.05 -5.68 6.59
C GLY A 155 10.46 -4.21 6.73
N ASN A 156 11.76 -4.01 6.92
CA ASN A 156 12.41 -2.70 7.00
C ASN A 156 13.62 -2.64 6.05
N VAL A 157 14.34 -1.52 6.05
CA VAL A 157 15.47 -1.26 5.16
C VAL A 157 16.52 -2.39 5.11
N ASP A 158 16.70 -3.13 6.21
CA ASP A 158 17.69 -4.22 6.30
C ASP A 158 17.07 -5.61 6.10
N THR A 159 15.75 -5.74 6.27
CA THR A 159 15.06 -7.04 6.32
C THR A 159 14.03 -7.25 5.24
N PHE A 160 13.93 -6.35 4.25
CA PHE A 160 12.91 -6.48 3.22
C PHE A 160 12.89 -7.87 2.55
N SER A 161 11.69 -8.40 2.35
CA SER A 161 11.41 -9.64 1.63
C SER A 161 10.10 -9.55 0.87
N TYR A 162 9.99 -10.30 -0.22
CA TYR A 162 8.71 -10.49 -0.91
C TYR A 162 7.81 -11.42 -0.09
N GLU A 163 6.59 -10.98 0.18
CA GLU A 163 5.54 -11.79 0.81
C GLU A 163 4.33 -11.92 -0.11
N ALA A 164 3.77 -13.12 -0.12
CA ALA A 164 2.60 -13.50 -0.91
C ALA A 164 1.60 -14.22 0.00
N GLU A 165 0.70 -13.45 0.60
CA GLU A 165 -0.34 -13.95 1.48
C GLU A 165 -1.60 -14.28 0.67
N ARG A 166 -2.24 -15.42 0.97
CA ARG A 166 -3.42 -15.89 0.26
C ARG A 166 -4.57 -16.11 1.22
N ASN A 167 -5.79 -15.83 0.78
CA ASN A 167 -7.02 -15.96 1.57
C ASN A 167 -6.98 -15.17 2.89
N VAL A 168 -6.46 -13.95 2.85
CA VAL A 168 -6.40 -13.03 3.99
C VAL A 168 -7.50 -11.96 3.93
N PRO A 169 -7.97 -11.42 5.08
CA PRO A 169 -8.86 -10.26 5.09
C PRO A 169 -8.19 -9.05 4.42
N LEU A 170 -8.83 -8.47 3.40
CA LEU A 170 -8.29 -7.31 2.69
C LEU A 170 -8.61 -5.97 3.37
N ARG A 171 -9.62 -5.95 4.24
CA ARG A 171 -9.98 -4.80 5.08
C ARG A 171 -9.69 -5.14 6.53
N SER A 172 -8.78 -4.39 7.13
CA SER A 172 -8.44 -4.45 8.55
C SER A 172 -8.63 -3.07 9.20
N ALA A 173 -8.52 -2.98 10.53
CA ALA A 173 -8.56 -1.69 11.24
C ALA A 173 -7.47 -0.70 10.77
N ASN A 174 -6.39 -1.21 10.17
CA ASN A 174 -5.31 -0.41 9.63
C ASN A 174 -5.50 -0.05 8.15
N TRP A 175 -6.57 -0.49 7.49
CA TRP A 175 -6.84 -0.14 6.09
C TRP A 175 -7.11 1.37 5.94
N ARG A 176 -6.58 1.98 4.86
CA ARG A 176 -6.66 3.43 4.57
C ARG A 176 -7.07 3.72 3.12
N GLY A 177 -7.66 2.76 2.43
CA GLY A 177 -8.05 2.90 1.03
C GLY A 177 -7.47 1.84 0.10
N SER A 178 -8.19 1.56 -0.98
CA SER A 178 -7.74 0.72 -2.09
C SER A 178 -8.09 1.38 -3.42
N LEU A 179 -7.12 1.47 -4.32
CA LEU A 179 -7.29 1.97 -5.68
C LEU A 179 -7.35 0.81 -6.67
N ALA A 180 -8.43 0.67 -7.43
CA ALA A 180 -8.49 -0.27 -8.55
C ALA A 180 -7.61 0.23 -9.71
N ILE A 181 -6.60 -0.53 -10.09
CA ILE A 181 -5.61 -0.14 -11.11
C ILE A 181 -5.62 -1.03 -12.35
N GLY A 182 -6.42 -2.10 -12.36
CA GLY A 182 -6.41 -3.05 -13.46
C GLY A 182 -7.22 -4.31 -13.23
N ARG A 183 -7.08 -5.24 -14.17
CA ARG A 183 -7.73 -6.55 -14.14
C ARG A 183 -6.74 -7.65 -14.52
N VAL A 184 -6.85 -8.77 -13.81
CA VAL A 184 -6.02 -9.96 -13.99
C VAL A 184 -6.94 -11.13 -14.33
N PRO A 185 -6.73 -11.85 -15.44
CA PRO A 185 -7.45 -13.10 -15.70
C PRO A 185 -7.12 -14.13 -14.63
N ALA A 186 -8.13 -14.77 -14.03
CA ALA A 186 -7.92 -15.73 -12.94
C ALA A 186 -7.00 -16.89 -13.34
N GLU A 187 -7.09 -17.35 -14.59
CA GLU A 187 -6.23 -18.38 -15.17
C GLU A 187 -4.76 -17.96 -15.24
N SER A 188 -4.49 -16.65 -15.31
CA SER A 188 -3.15 -16.07 -15.40
C SER A 188 -2.54 -15.74 -14.05
N LEU A 189 -3.18 -16.12 -12.93
CA LEU A 189 -2.69 -15.76 -11.60
C LEU A 189 -1.31 -16.34 -11.29
N HIS A 190 -1.02 -17.57 -11.74
CA HIS A 190 0.30 -18.18 -11.58
C HIS A 190 1.41 -17.36 -12.26
N LYS A 191 1.14 -16.84 -13.48
CA LYS A 191 2.07 -15.99 -14.23
C LYS A 191 2.25 -14.65 -13.55
N PHE A 192 1.16 -14.07 -13.04
CA PHE A 192 1.17 -12.84 -12.25
C PHE A 192 2.09 -12.98 -11.02
N GLU A 193 1.88 -14.01 -10.19
CA GLU A 193 2.68 -14.26 -9.00
C GLU A 193 4.15 -14.54 -9.35
N HIS A 194 4.40 -15.28 -10.44
CA HIS A 194 5.74 -15.51 -10.91
C HIS A 194 6.47 -14.20 -11.22
N ILE A 195 5.85 -13.27 -11.96
CA ILE A 195 6.46 -11.95 -12.25
C ILE A 195 6.77 -11.20 -10.97
N LEU A 196 5.82 -11.15 -10.02
CA LEU A 196 6.03 -10.47 -8.74
C LEU A 196 7.21 -11.03 -7.95
N SER A 197 7.38 -12.36 -7.97
CA SER A 197 8.50 -13.03 -7.30
C SER A 197 9.88 -12.71 -7.89
N GLN A 198 9.93 -12.22 -9.14
CA GLN A 198 11.18 -11.84 -9.81
C GLN A 198 11.55 -10.37 -9.60
N ILE A 199 10.66 -9.56 -9.01
CA ILE A 199 10.94 -8.14 -8.77
C ILE A 199 12.04 -8.01 -7.70
N PRO A 200 13.16 -7.31 -7.98
CA PRO A 200 14.25 -7.18 -7.03
C PRO A 200 13.82 -6.50 -5.72
N ILE A 201 14.29 -7.08 -4.61
CA ILE A 201 14.22 -6.48 -3.28
C ILE A 201 15.58 -5.84 -2.98
N ILE A 202 15.61 -4.51 -2.86
CA ILE A 202 16.86 -3.77 -2.60
C ILE A 202 16.93 -3.46 -1.11
N ARG A 203 17.90 -4.07 -0.42
CA ARG A 203 18.17 -3.82 1.01
C ARG A 203 19.24 -2.75 1.16
N HIS A 204 19.24 -2.09 2.32
CA HIS A 204 20.19 -1.03 2.70
C HIS A 204 20.13 0.23 1.82
N ASP A 205 19.10 0.37 0.99
CA ASP A 205 18.83 1.60 0.24
C ASP A 205 17.64 2.34 0.88
N PRO A 206 17.87 3.52 1.51
CA PRO A 206 16.79 4.28 2.15
C PRO A 206 15.80 4.89 1.17
N SER A 207 16.14 4.97 -0.13
CA SER A 207 15.23 5.43 -1.18
C SER A 207 14.27 4.33 -1.66
N TRP A 208 14.56 3.08 -1.31
CA TRP A 208 13.77 1.91 -1.70
C TRP A 208 12.84 1.46 -0.56
N ASN A 209 11.58 1.18 -0.91
CA ASN A 209 10.56 0.70 0.03
C ASN A 209 9.40 -0.04 -0.68
N CYS A 210 8.38 -0.45 0.09
CA CYS A 210 7.20 -1.13 -0.43
C CYS A 210 6.46 -0.36 -1.53
N GLN A 211 6.41 0.97 -1.49
CA GLN A 211 5.73 1.80 -2.50
C GLN A 211 6.50 1.75 -3.83
N THR A 212 7.84 1.84 -3.78
CA THR A 212 8.69 1.69 -4.97
C THR A 212 8.61 0.28 -5.56
N TRP A 213 8.48 -0.75 -4.71
CA TRP A 213 8.27 -2.14 -5.14
C TRP A 213 6.91 -2.32 -5.83
N VAL A 214 5.82 -1.75 -5.28
CA VAL A 214 4.49 -1.76 -5.91
C VAL A 214 4.53 -1.10 -7.28
N TRP A 215 5.16 0.07 -7.39
CA TRP A 215 5.29 0.76 -8.67
C TRP A 215 6.05 -0.04 -9.72
N THR A 216 7.19 -0.62 -9.32
CA THR A 216 7.99 -1.49 -10.20
C THR A 216 7.18 -2.70 -10.65
N SER A 217 6.45 -3.33 -9.73
CA SER A 217 5.56 -4.45 -10.01
C SER A 217 4.49 -4.10 -11.05
N LEU A 218 3.81 -2.96 -10.90
CA LEU A 218 2.78 -2.51 -11.86
C LEU A 218 3.35 -2.29 -13.27
N ARG A 219 4.58 -1.77 -13.36
CA ARG A 219 5.28 -1.60 -14.64
C ARG A 219 5.60 -2.94 -15.30
N GLU A 220 6.19 -3.87 -14.56
CA GLU A 220 6.53 -5.20 -15.08
C GLU A 220 5.28 -5.99 -15.49
N LEU A 221 4.20 -5.90 -14.72
CA LEU A 221 2.91 -6.50 -15.07
C LEU A 221 2.35 -5.91 -16.38
N ARG A 222 2.42 -4.58 -16.56
CA ARG A 222 2.01 -3.94 -17.81
C ARG A 222 2.86 -4.42 -18.98
N HIS A 223 4.18 -4.49 -18.81
CA HIS A 223 5.11 -5.01 -19.83
C HIS A 223 4.83 -6.48 -20.20
N ALA A 224 4.38 -7.28 -19.24
CA ALA A 224 3.98 -8.68 -19.46
C ALA A 224 2.59 -8.87 -20.09
N GLY A 225 1.88 -7.76 -20.40
CA GLY A 225 0.58 -7.76 -21.09
C GLY A 225 -0.64 -7.83 -20.18
N PHE A 226 -0.48 -7.63 -18.86
CA PHE A 226 -1.64 -7.51 -17.96
C PHE A 226 -2.34 -6.16 -18.16
N SER A 227 -3.66 -6.15 -17.96
CA SER A 227 -4.50 -4.96 -18.11
C SER A 227 -4.37 -4.04 -16.89
N VAL A 228 -3.20 -3.43 -16.75
CA VAL A 228 -2.92 -2.34 -15.80
C VAL A 228 -3.22 -1.01 -16.50
N GLU A 229 -3.83 -0.07 -15.79
CA GLU A 229 -4.25 1.23 -16.34
C GLU A 229 -3.11 1.88 -17.17
N PRO A 230 -3.32 2.15 -18.48
CA PRO A 230 -2.25 2.51 -19.39
C PRO A 230 -1.63 3.88 -19.09
N ASN A 231 -2.45 4.81 -18.60
CA ASN A 231 -2.05 6.18 -18.27
C ASN A 231 -1.67 6.36 -16.79
N LEU A 232 -1.44 5.26 -16.07
CA LEU A 232 -0.97 5.33 -14.69
C LEU A 232 0.51 5.73 -14.67
N SER A 233 0.79 6.90 -14.08
CA SER A 233 2.12 7.44 -13.78
C SER A 233 2.40 7.35 -12.28
N TRP A 234 3.67 7.48 -11.89
CA TRP A 234 4.05 7.48 -10.47
C TRP A 234 3.41 8.63 -9.68
N SER A 235 3.41 9.85 -10.23
CA SER A 235 2.76 11.00 -9.57
C SER A 235 1.28 10.72 -9.38
N ARG A 236 0.58 10.31 -10.46
CA ARG A 236 -0.86 10.05 -10.40
C ARG A 236 -1.19 8.96 -9.38
N LEU A 237 -0.42 7.87 -9.34
CA LEU A 237 -0.61 6.82 -8.34
C LEU A 237 -0.46 7.41 -6.93
N ARG A 238 0.61 8.14 -6.66
CA ARG A 238 0.86 8.73 -5.34
C ARG A 238 -0.21 9.74 -4.93
N ASP A 239 -0.58 10.62 -5.84
CA ASP A 239 -1.57 11.67 -5.59
C ASP A 239 -2.93 11.04 -5.28
N THR A 240 -3.37 10.04 -6.07
CA THR A 240 -4.62 9.30 -5.77
C THR A 240 -4.57 8.49 -4.47
N MET A 241 -3.42 7.93 -4.10
CA MET A 241 -3.28 7.25 -2.80
C MET A 241 -3.32 8.24 -1.62
N LEU A 242 -2.85 9.47 -1.81
CA LEU A 242 -3.01 10.56 -0.83
C LEU A 242 -4.48 10.98 -0.71
N ASP A 243 -5.18 11.14 -1.83
CA ASP A 243 -6.62 11.46 -1.82
C ASP A 243 -7.43 10.38 -1.08
N LEU A 244 -7.05 9.09 -1.22
CA LEU A 244 -7.67 8.00 -0.47
C LEU A 244 -7.41 8.09 1.04
N LEU A 245 -6.22 8.58 1.45
CA LEU A 245 -5.95 8.79 2.87
C LEU A 245 -6.82 9.92 3.42
N GLU A 246 -6.92 11.04 2.71
CA GLU A 246 -7.76 12.16 3.08
C GLU A 246 -9.24 11.74 3.19
N ALA A 247 -9.76 11.01 2.21
CA ALA A 247 -11.12 10.48 2.24
C ALA A 247 -11.36 9.57 3.46
N TRP A 248 -10.38 8.73 3.82
CA TRP A 248 -10.47 7.89 5.03
C TRP A 248 -10.47 8.75 6.31
N GLU A 249 -9.64 9.79 6.39
CA GLU A 249 -9.59 10.70 7.54
C GLU A 249 -10.87 11.51 7.72
N CYS A 250 -11.56 11.84 6.61
CA CYS A 250 -12.87 12.49 6.62
C CYS A 250 -14.04 11.53 6.88
N GLY A 251 -13.83 10.21 6.85
CA GLY A 251 -14.86 9.19 7.01
C GLY A 251 -15.74 8.96 5.77
N ASP A 252 -15.24 9.33 4.58
CA ASP A 252 -15.94 9.12 3.31
C ASP A 252 -15.81 7.68 2.80
N ILE A 253 -14.82 6.91 3.29
CA ILE A 253 -14.56 5.50 2.92
C ILE A 253 -14.21 4.61 4.11
#